data_AF-A0A6C0DDK8-F1
#
_entry.id   AF-A0A6C0DDK8-F1
#
_cell.length_a   1.000
_cell.length_b   1.000
_cell.length_c   1.000
_cell.angle_alpha   90.00
_cell.angle_beta   90.00
_cell.angle_gamma   90.00
#
_symmetry.space_group_name_H-M   'P 1'
#
loop_
_entity.id
_entity.type
_entity.pdbx_description
1 polymer ?
#
loop_
_entity_poly.entity_id
_entity_poly.type
_entity_poly.pdbx_seq_one_letter_code
_entity_poly.pdbx_strand_id
1 'polypeptide(L)'
;MEERAPLTFRALAENTMITMETVEASGYHYENESIPSPKRHKPNSGKGVPCEYEHDYNVLVLSSGRVLRFFDTDGYSLLVPEWLQPNVYVRKIISKLPRSIRKRMTYLEKFMNEEDAYDDEENELYYHLRDQVYDTYILEMRLRERMRAFLRRWRQRRMDRRSDDNIDPITQCPPEKEVEIYDWDMKKKYVFDAKSLAIHIETQLLHHDSGFANPQCPRNPWTNVNFSYNQLLSIYFQLKHYRELRWGLTTLYEYDFDKKMWHRYHLSAITMKAIKNSLTTLDSMPARELLEDFILSQLSQMGVEITHSITMAYRIIMQREPRHWYIELWKEVAMTNHESAHFGVNCNHLIREQCRKIAAKHHLFIKDLVRKGYVAH
;
A
#
# COMPACT_ATOMS: atom_id res chain seq x y z
N MET A 1 -5.69 8.30 -56.97
CA MET A 1 -5.54 8.00 -55.53
C MET A 1 -5.53 9.34 -54.84
N GLU A 2 -6.70 9.72 -54.30
CA GLU A 2 -6.90 11.03 -53.68
C GLU A 2 -6.31 11.05 -52.26
N GLU A 3 -5.42 12.00 -52.03
CA GLU A 3 -4.93 12.42 -50.72
C GLU A 3 -6.03 13.19 -49.98
N ARG A 4 -6.27 12.82 -48.71
CA ARG A 4 -6.94 13.70 -47.75
C ARG A 4 -6.17 13.69 -46.43
N ALA A 5 -5.64 14.87 -46.09
CA ALA A 5 -5.23 15.26 -44.75
C ALA A 5 -6.04 16.52 -44.35
N PRO A 6 -5.95 17.05 -43.11
CA PRO A 6 -6.93 16.79 -42.07
C PRO A 6 -7.72 18.03 -41.65
N LEU A 7 -8.90 17.80 -41.05
CA LEU A 7 -9.72 18.83 -40.42
C LEU A 7 -9.07 19.31 -39.11
N THR A 8 -8.71 20.59 -39.09
CA THR A 8 -8.32 21.36 -37.92
C THR A 8 -9.56 21.95 -37.26
N PHE A 9 -9.76 21.71 -35.97
CA PHE A 9 -10.71 22.47 -35.15
C PHE A 9 -9.93 23.32 -34.16
N ARG A 10 -9.92 24.63 -34.46
CA ARG A 10 -9.57 25.74 -33.56
C ARG A 10 -10.81 26.03 -32.72
N ALA A 11 -10.68 26.02 -31.40
CA ALA A 11 -11.61 26.71 -30.52
C ALA A 11 -10.81 27.53 -29.52
N LEU A 12 -10.96 28.85 -29.67
CA LEU A 12 -10.59 29.88 -28.71
C LEU A 12 -11.56 29.81 -27.53
N ALA A 13 -11.04 29.92 -26.32
CA ALA A 13 -11.81 30.39 -25.18
C ALA A 13 -10.88 31.18 -24.26
N GLU A 14 -11.30 32.40 -24.01
CA GLU A 14 -10.56 33.50 -23.42
C GLU A 14 -10.52 33.42 -21.89
N ASN A 15 -9.49 34.07 -21.36
CA ASN A 15 -9.24 34.40 -19.97
C ASN A 15 -10.43 35.07 -19.26
N THR A 16 -10.67 34.67 -18.01
CA THR A 16 -11.03 35.61 -16.94
C THR A 16 -10.36 35.17 -15.64
N MET A 17 -9.34 35.94 -15.24
CA MET A 17 -8.73 35.94 -13.92
C MET A 17 -9.76 36.42 -12.89
N ILE A 18 -9.92 35.68 -11.80
CA ILE A 18 -10.48 36.19 -10.55
C ILE A 18 -9.42 35.93 -9.47
N THR A 19 -8.75 37.01 -9.07
CA THR A 19 -7.92 37.09 -7.88
C THR A 19 -8.83 37.25 -6.67
N MET A 20 -8.74 36.33 -5.71
CA MET A 20 -9.21 36.56 -4.34
C MET A 20 -8.05 36.37 -3.37
N GLU A 21 -7.60 37.50 -2.81
CA GLU A 21 -6.84 37.59 -1.58
C GLU A 21 -7.79 37.39 -0.39
N THR A 22 -7.44 36.47 0.52
CA THR A 22 -7.88 36.51 1.93
C THR A 22 -6.77 35.84 2.76
N VAL A 23 -5.92 36.63 3.43
CA VAL A 23 -6.00 37.03 4.86
C VAL A 23 -5.55 35.92 5.81
N GLU A 24 -4.45 36.23 6.51
CA GLU A 24 -3.87 35.51 7.64
C GLU A 24 -4.81 35.49 8.86
N ALA A 25 -4.91 34.36 9.54
CA ALA A 25 -5.35 34.27 10.94
C ALA A 25 -4.75 32.98 11.55
N SER A 26 -3.67 33.13 12.33
CA SER A 26 -3.66 33.14 13.80
C SER A 26 -3.90 31.75 14.41
N GLY A 27 -2.83 31.20 14.98
CA GLY A 27 -2.84 29.90 15.64
C GLY A 27 -3.68 29.86 16.91
N TYR A 28 -4.18 28.67 17.19
CA TYR A 28 -4.49 28.22 18.54
C TYR A 28 -4.09 26.75 18.68
N HIS A 29 -3.19 26.50 19.64
CA HIS A 29 -2.93 25.19 20.21
C HIS A 29 -4.18 24.72 20.96
N TYR A 30 -4.56 23.45 20.78
CA TYR A 30 -5.43 22.73 21.71
C TYR A 30 -4.66 21.56 22.31
N GLU A 31 -4.40 21.66 23.61
CA GLU A 31 -4.02 20.55 24.47
C GLU A 31 -5.23 19.62 24.62
N ASN A 32 -5.08 18.36 24.23
CA ASN A 32 -6.10 17.33 24.45
C ASN A 32 -5.88 16.69 25.82
N GLU A 33 -6.48 17.27 26.86
CA GLU A 33 -6.74 16.56 28.12
C GLU A 33 -7.85 15.52 27.91
N SER A 34 -7.53 14.25 28.17
CA SER A 34 -8.45 13.12 28.08
C SER A 34 -9.34 13.04 29.32
N ILE A 35 -10.54 13.61 29.22
CA ILE A 35 -11.59 13.47 30.24
C ILE A 35 -12.25 12.07 30.12
N PRO A 36 -12.41 11.31 31.22
CA PRO A 36 -12.97 9.96 31.17
C PRO A 36 -14.47 9.99 30.87
N SER A 37 -14.92 9.08 30.00
CA SER A 37 -16.32 8.97 29.60
C SER A 37 -17.23 8.64 30.80
N PRO A 38 -18.34 9.38 31.02
CA PRO A 38 -19.24 9.11 32.13
C PRO A 38 -20.09 7.85 31.90
N LYS A 39 -20.30 7.11 33.00
CA LYS A 39 -21.16 5.92 33.08
C LYS A 39 -22.59 6.26 32.67
N ARG A 40 -23.18 5.42 31.82
CA ARG A 40 -24.58 5.53 31.37
C ARG A 40 -25.54 5.41 32.55
N HIS A 41 -26.23 6.49 32.87
CA HIS A 41 -27.49 6.48 33.61
C HIS A 41 -28.66 6.66 32.65
N LYS A 42 -29.67 5.79 32.77
CA LYS A 42 -31.00 5.99 32.16
C LYS A 42 -31.69 7.18 32.83
N PRO A 43 -32.43 8.01 32.08
CA PRO A 43 -33.52 8.78 32.67
C PRO A 43 -34.87 8.39 32.07
N ASN A 44 -35.79 8.08 32.99
CA ASN A 44 -37.23 8.31 32.84
C ASN A 44 -37.51 9.81 32.95
N SER A 45 -38.73 10.20 32.52
CA SER A 45 -39.36 11.55 32.48
C SER A 45 -39.08 12.33 31.19
N GLY A 46 -40.03 12.97 30.53
CA GLY A 46 -41.46 13.15 30.75
C GLY A 46 -41.98 14.24 29.79
N LYS A 47 -43.14 14.00 29.19
CA LYS A 47 -44.11 14.93 28.55
C LYS A 47 -43.58 16.13 27.73
N GLY A 48 -43.80 16.08 26.41
CA GLY A 48 -43.83 17.26 25.54
C GLY A 48 -43.87 16.97 24.04
N VAL A 49 -45.06 16.61 23.53
CA VAL A 49 -45.54 16.61 22.11
C VAL A 49 -44.73 15.78 21.08
N PRO A 50 -45.22 14.60 20.66
CA PRO A 50 -44.65 13.85 19.55
C PRO A 50 -45.21 14.35 18.22
N CYS A 51 -44.35 14.76 17.29
CA CYS A 51 -44.63 14.55 15.88
C CYS A 51 -43.97 13.23 15.50
N GLU A 52 -44.48 12.14 16.07
CA GLU A 52 -44.19 10.80 15.60
C GLU A 52 -44.96 10.65 14.29
N TYR A 53 -44.27 10.86 13.17
CA TYR A 53 -44.62 10.06 12.00
C TYR A 53 -44.30 8.62 12.39
N GLU A 54 -45.32 7.91 12.88
CA GLU A 54 -45.34 6.45 12.91
C GLU A 54 -45.07 5.99 11.47
N HIS A 55 -43.80 5.77 11.16
CA HIS A 55 -43.45 4.92 10.05
C HIS A 55 -43.93 3.55 10.46
N ASP A 56 -45.05 3.14 9.85
CA ASP A 56 -45.55 1.79 9.93
C ASP A 56 -44.46 0.87 9.36
N TYR A 57 -43.58 0.36 10.22
CA TYR A 57 -42.45 -0.51 9.84
C TYR A 57 -42.94 -1.81 9.18
N ASN A 58 -44.24 -2.06 9.28
CA ASN A 58 -44.96 -3.15 8.66
C ASN A 58 -45.34 -2.86 7.21
N VAL A 59 -44.98 -1.71 6.62
CA VAL A 59 -45.35 -1.37 5.25
C VAL A 59 -44.16 -0.80 4.48
N LEU A 60 -43.74 -1.51 3.44
CA LEU A 60 -42.71 -1.07 2.49
C LEU A 60 -43.33 -0.80 1.13
N VAL A 61 -43.30 0.46 0.70
CA VAL A 61 -43.74 0.88 -0.63
C VAL A 61 -42.53 0.93 -1.56
N LEU A 62 -42.55 0.13 -2.63
CA LEU A 62 -41.49 0.12 -3.63
C LEU A 62 -41.70 1.24 -4.66
N SER A 63 -40.62 1.68 -5.30
CA SER A 63 -40.65 2.71 -6.36
C SER A 63 -41.46 2.30 -7.60
N SER A 64 -41.78 1.01 -7.75
CA SER A 64 -42.70 0.50 -8.77
C SER A 64 -44.19 0.71 -8.44
N GLY A 65 -44.50 1.29 -7.28
CA GLY A 65 -45.88 1.47 -6.78
C GLY A 65 -46.45 0.26 -6.05
N ARG A 66 -45.69 -0.84 -5.95
CA ARG A 66 -46.12 -2.05 -5.23
C ARG A 66 -45.90 -1.90 -3.73
N VAL A 67 -46.95 -2.13 -2.95
CA VAL A 67 -46.94 -2.02 -1.48
C VAL A 67 -46.82 -3.42 -0.88
N LEU A 68 -45.80 -3.64 -0.07
CA LEU A 68 -45.59 -4.87 0.70
C LEU A 68 -45.92 -4.59 2.16
N ARG A 69 -46.74 -5.46 2.77
CA ARG A 69 -47.09 -5.38 4.18
C ARG A 69 -46.49 -6.58 4.91
N PHE A 70 -45.96 -6.36 6.10
CA PHE A 70 -45.31 -7.34 6.95
C PHE A 70 -46.06 -7.43 8.27
N PHE A 71 -46.54 -8.61 8.62
CA PHE A 71 -47.07 -8.89 9.94
C PHE A 71 -45.95 -9.42 10.85
N ASP A 72 -46.12 -9.38 12.18
CA ASP A 72 -45.18 -9.97 13.14
C ASP A 72 -44.95 -11.48 12.89
N THR A 73 -45.83 -12.12 12.12
CA THR A 73 -45.74 -13.51 11.67
C THR A 73 -44.99 -13.71 10.35
N ASP A 74 -44.77 -12.66 9.55
CA ASP A 74 -44.21 -12.77 8.19
C ASP A 74 -42.69 -12.99 8.16
N GLY A 75 -42.05 -13.07 9.32
CA GLY A 75 -40.68 -13.55 9.46
C GLY A 75 -40.53 -15.07 9.60
N TYR A 76 -41.60 -15.81 9.90
CA TYR A 76 -41.53 -17.27 10.11
C TYR A 76 -41.43 -18.07 8.79
N SER A 77 -41.91 -17.49 7.69
CA SER A 77 -42.02 -18.15 6.38
C SER A 77 -40.93 -17.75 5.38
N LEU A 78 -40.11 -16.75 5.69
CA LEU A 78 -39.20 -16.15 4.70
C LEU A 78 -37.87 -16.87 4.50
N LEU A 79 -37.55 -17.94 5.21
CA LEU A 79 -36.34 -18.70 4.95
C LEU A 79 -36.62 -20.20 5.12
N VAL A 80 -36.68 -20.88 3.97
CA VAL A 80 -36.70 -22.33 3.78
C VAL A 80 -38.13 -22.94 3.71
N PRO A 81 -38.54 -23.52 2.56
CA PRO A 81 -39.81 -24.26 2.43
C PRO A 81 -39.97 -25.28 3.56
N GLU A 82 -41.19 -25.54 4.05
CA GLU A 82 -41.45 -26.47 5.17
C GLU A 82 -40.79 -27.84 5.01
N TRP A 83 -40.75 -28.37 3.79
CA TRP A 83 -40.09 -29.64 3.44
C TRP A 83 -38.55 -29.61 3.47
N LEU A 84 -37.96 -28.42 3.58
CA LEU A 84 -36.52 -28.19 3.65
C LEU A 84 -36.10 -27.67 5.04
N GLN A 85 -37.06 -27.46 5.96
CA GLN A 85 -36.75 -26.98 7.30
C GLN A 85 -36.09 -28.13 8.09
N PRO A 86 -34.85 -27.94 8.59
CA PRO A 86 -34.24 -28.93 9.46
C PRO A 86 -35.14 -29.14 10.67
N ASN A 87 -35.28 -30.39 11.08
CA ASN A 87 -35.95 -30.78 12.31
C ASN A 87 -35.58 -29.80 13.45
N VAL A 88 -36.58 -29.35 14.23
CA VAL A 88 -36.40 -28.36 15.32
C VAL A 88 -35.29 -28.80 16.28
N TYR A 89 -35.13 -30.11 16.50
CA TYR A 89 -34.05 -30.69 17.28
C TYR A 89 -32.68 -30.48 16.63
N VAL A 90 -32.55 -30.72 15.32
CA VAL A 90 -31.33 -30.44 14.55
C VAL A 90 -30.97 -28.95 14.64
N ARG A 91 -31.93 -28.03 14.52
CA ARG A 91 -31.68 -26.60 14.72
C ARG A 91 -31.15 -26.28 16.13
N LYS A 92 -31.73 -26.89 17.17
CA LYS A 92 -31.24 -26.72 18.56
C LYS A 92 -29.81 -27.25 18.72
N ILE A 93 -29.47 -28.38 18.09
CA ILE A 93 -28.11 -28.93 18.06
C ILE A 93 -27.15 -27.95 17.39
N ILE A 94 -27.48 -27.51 16.17
CA ILE A 94 -26.67 -26.56 15.40
C ILE A 94 -26.50 -25.22 16.13
N SER A 95 -27.54 -24.72 16.81
CA SER A 95 -27.45 -23.46 17.56
C SER A 95 -26.43 -23.48 18.72
N LYS A 96 -26.10 -24.67 19.23
CA LYS A 96 -25.13 -24.89 20.31
C LYS A 96 -23.70 -25.11 19.79
N LEU A 97 -23.46 -25.03 18.48
CA LEU A 97 -22.13 -25.25 17.89
C LEU A 97 -21.09 -24.26 18.44
N PRO A 98 -19.91 -24.75 18.88
CA PRO A 98 -18.82 -23.90 19.31
C PRO A 98 -18.33 -22.94 18.22
N ARG A 99 -17.73 -21.80 18.58
CA ARG A 99 -17.20 -20.85 17.58
C ARG A 99 -15.91 -21.32 16.91
N SER A 100 -15.04 -22.05 17.62
CA SER A 100 -13.76 -22.55 17.10
C SER A 100 -13.95 -23.80 16.24
N ILE A 101 -13.29 -23.87 15.08
CA ILE A 101 -13.38 -25.01 14.15
C ILE A 101 -13.02 -26.31 14.86
N ARG A 102 -11.90 -26.35 15.61
CA ARG A 102 -11.48 -27.55 16.34
C ARG A 102 -12.55 -28.03 17.32
N LYS A 103 -13.13 -27.12 18.11
CA LYS A 103 -14.20 -27.44 19.06
C LYS A 103 -15.49 -27.88 18.34
N ARG A 104 -15.79 -27.34 17.15
CA ARG A 104 -16.92 -27.81 16.33
C ARG A 104 -16.73 -29.24 15.86
N MET A 105 -15.54 -29.58 15.36
CA MET A 105 -15.28 -30.95 14.90
C MET A 105 -15.46 -31.95 16.04
N THR A 106 -14.88 -31.68 17.22
CA THR A 106 -15.09 -32.52 18.41
C THR A 106 -16.54 -32.54 18.90
N TYR A 107 -17.32 -31.47 18.67
CA TYR A 107 -18.74 -31.46 18.99
C TYR A 107 -19.56 -32.33 18.02
N LEU A 108 -19.28 -32.24 16.72
CA LEU A 108 -19.93 -33.02 15.67
C LEU A 108 -19.56 -34.51 15.74
N GLU A 109 -18.36 -34.82 16.23
CA GLU A 109 -17.88 -36.19 16.45
C GLU A 109 -18.79 -37.00 17.38
N LYS A 110 -19.46 -36.34 18.32
CA LYS A 110 -20.43 -36.97 19.24
C LYS A 110 -21.59 -37.65 18.52
N PHE A 111 -21.96 -37.13 17.36
CA PHE A 111 -23.05 -37.62 16.53
C PHE A 111 -22.57 -38.67 15.50
N MET A 112 -21.30 -39.08 15.51
CA MET A 112 -20.82 -40.14 14.60
C MET A 112 -21.20 -41.55 15.05
N ASN A 113 -21.43 -41.75 16.35
CA ASN A 113 -21.69 -43.05 16.96
C ASN A 113 -23.10 -43.17 17.54
N GLU A 114 -23.98 -42.19 17.34
CA GLU A 114 -25.37 -42.28 17.78
C GLU A 114 -26.14 -43.19 16.81
N GLU A 115 -26.64 -44.32 17.32
CA GLU A 115 -27.58 -45.20 16.62
C GLU A 115 -28.95 -44.53 16.52
N ASP A 116 -29.74 -44.89 15.51
CA ASP A 116 -31.10 -44.36 15.32
C ASP A 116 -31.94 -44.66 16.58
N ALA A 117 -32.58 -43.64 17.14
CA ALA A 117 -33.45 -43.82 18.30
C ALA A 117 -34.89 -44.08 17.84
N TYR A 118 -35.52 -45.09 18.45
CA TYR A 118 -36.92 -45.48 18.24
C TYR A 118 -37.76 -45.05 19.46
N ASP A 119 -39.05 -44.75 19.29
CA ASP A 119 -39.96 -44.66 20.45
C ASP A 119 -40.32 -46.04 21.01
N ASP A 120 -41.01 -46.04 22.15
CA ASP A 120 -41.60 -47.21 22.79
C ASP A 120 -42.61 -47.96 21.90
N GLU A 121 -43.03 -47.38 20.77
CA GLU A 121 -43.91 -47.97 19.77
C GLU A 121 -43.15 -48.52 18.54
N GLU A 122 -41.82 -48.62 18.61
CA GLU A 122 -40.92 -49.02 17.52
C GLU A 122 -40.97 -48.10 16.29
N ASN A 123 -41.57 -46.91 16.38
CA ASN A 123 -41.45 -45.91 15.32
C ASN A 123 -40.05 -45.29 15.37
N GLU A 124 -39.42 -45.16 14.21
CA GLU A 124 -38.14 -44.45 14.05
C GLU A 124 -38.30 -42.98 14.47
N LEU A 125 -37.87 -42.63 15.68
CA LEU A 125 -37.97 -41.27 16.20
C LEU A 125 -37.08 -40.31 15.41
N TYR A 126 -35.94 -40.82 14.93
CA TYR A 126 -35.01 -40.06 14.10
C TYR A 126 -34.35 -40.93 13.02
N TYR A 127 -34.97 -40.99 11.85
CA TYR A 127 -34.31 -41.57 10.68
C TYR A 127 -33.15 -40.65 10.21
N HIS A 128 -31.91 -41.15 10.24
CA HIS A 128 -30.70 -40.45 9.79
C HIS A 128 -30.40 -39.11 10.48
N LEU A 129 -30.57 -39.02 11.81
CA LEU A 129 -30.27 -37.78 12.56
C LEU A 129 -28.87 -37.23 12.25
N ARG A 130 -27.89 -38.13 12.17
CA ARG A 130 -26.51 -37.82 11.81
C ARG A 130 -26.45 -37.06 10.48
N ASP A 131 -26.98 -37.65 9.41
CA ASP A 131 -26.90 -37.04 8.07
C ASP A 131 -27.65 -35.72 8.03
N GLN A 132 -28.81 -35.64 8.70
CA GLN A 132 -29.55 -34.38 8.84
C GLN A 132 -28.73 -33.27 9.54
N VAL A 133 -27.99 -33.61 10.61
CA VAL A 133 -27.13 -32.67 11.33
C VAL A 133 -25.97 -32.22 10.44
N TYR A 134 -25.30 -33.14 9.73
CA TYR A 134 -24.18 -32.81 8.84
C TYR A 134 -24.63 -31.98 7.63
N ASP A 135 -25.73 -32.35 6.99
CA ASP A 135 -26.31 -31.61 5.86
C ASP A 135 -26.71 -30.20 6.29
N THR A 136 -27.38 -30.08 7.44
CA THR A 136 -27.76 -28.78 8.00
C THR A 136 -26.53 -27.93 8.31
N TYR A 137 -25.47 -28.53 8.88
CA TYR A 137 -24.21 -27.84 9.14
C TYR A 137 -23.53 -27.35 7.86
N ILE A 138 -23.46 -28.17 6.81
CA ILE A 138 -22.88 -27.80 5.52
C ILE A 138 -23.70 -26.67 4.88
N LEU A 139 -25.04 -26.77 4.91
CA LEU A 139 -25.94 -25.72 4.43
C LEU A 139 -25.73 -24.40 5.19
N GLU A 140 -25.62 -24.46 6.52
CA GLU A 140 -25.35 -23.30 7.36
C GLU A 140 -23.99 -22.66 7.03
N MET A 141 -22.94 -23.47 6.84
CA MET A 141 -21.61 -23.00 6.47
C MET A 141 -21.62 -22.29 5.11
N ARG A 142 -22.25 -22.90 4.09
CA ARG A 142 -22.44 -22.28 2.76
C ARG A 142 -23.24 -20.98 2.86
N LEU A 143 -24.29 -20.94 3.69
CA LEU A 143 -25.09 -19.74 3.91
C LEU A 143 -24.25 -18.64 4.57
N ARG A 144 -23.48 -18.97 5.61
CA ARG A 144 -22.56 -18.02 6.28
C ARG A 144 -21.54 -17.45 5.31
N GLU A 145 -20.98 -18.27 4.41
CA GLU A 145 -20.06 -17.81 3.37
C GLU A 145 -20.73 -16.84 2.39
N ARG A 146 -21.91 -17.19 1.88
CA ARG A 146 -22.72 -16.32 1.02
C ARG A 146 -23.08 -15.02 1.70
N MET A 147 -23.51 -15.06 2.96
CA MET A 147 -23.82 -13.88 3.76
C MET A 147 -22.59 -13.01 4.02
N ARG A 148 -21.43 -13.60 4.33
CA ARG A 148 -20.18 -12.86 4.46
C ARG A 148 -19.79 -12.19 3.14
N ALA A 149 -19.92 -12.90 2.02
CA ALA A 149 -19.67 -12.32 0.70
C ALA A 149 -20.62 -11.17 0.38
N PHE A 150 -21.92 -11.34 0.70
CA PHE A 150 -22.92 -10.29 0.58
C PHE A 150 -22.57 -9.07 1.43
N LEU A 151 -22.27 -9.26 2.72
CA LEU A 151 -21.88 -8.17 3.62
C LEU A 151 -20.61 -7.47 3.15
N ARG A 152 -19.59 -8.20 2.66
CA ARG A 152 -18.39 -7.60 2.08
C ARG A 152 -18.72 -6.72 0.89
N ARG A 153 -19.48 -7.24 -0.08
CA ARG A 153 -19.93 -6.47 -1.26
C ARG A 153 -20.80 -5.28 -0.89
N TRP A 154 -21.71 -5.44 0.09
CA TRP A 154 -22.56 -4.36 0.57
C TRP A 154 -21.74 -3.24 1.21
N ARG A 155 -20.75 -3.58 2.05
CA ARG A 155 -19.85 -2.58 2.64
C ARG A 155 -18.97 -1.92 1.58
N GLN A 156 -18.45 -2.69 0.62
CA GLN A 156 -17.66 -2.16 -0.49
C GLN A 156 -18.48 -1.13 -1.29
N ARG A 157 -19.69 -1.48 -1.72
CA ARG A 157 -20.62 -0.55 -2.38
C ARG A 157 -20.91 0.70 -1.56
N ARG A 158 -20.97 0.58 -0.23
CA ARG A 158 -21.16 1.73 0.66
C ARG A 158 -19.94 2.64 0.70
N MET A 159 -18.73 2.09 0.58
CA MET A 159 -17.49 2.86 0.46
C MET A 159 -17.37 3.51 -0.92
N ASP A 160 -17.74 2.79 -1.98
CA ASP A 160 -17.75 3.30 -3.36
C ASP A 160 -18.67 4.51 -3.52
N ARG A 161 -19.83 4.50 -2.83
CA ARG A 161 -20.75 5.65 -2.83
C ARG A 161 -20.23 6.89 -2.08
N ARG A 162 -19.14 6.76 -1.34
CA ARG A 162 -18.56 7.82 -0.48
C ARG A 162 -17.21 8.32 -0.99
N SER A 163 -16.66 7.73 -2.05
CA SER A 163 -15.43 8.24 -2.64
C SER A 163 -15.77 9.49 -3.44
N ASP A 164 -15.46 10.65 -2.86
CA ASP A 164 -15.46 11.93 -3.56
C ASP A 164 -14.18 12.05 -4.40
N ASP A 165 -14.32 12.72 -5.55
CA ASP A 165 -13.34 13.12 -6.58
C ASP A 165 -12.05 12.28 -6.71
N ASN A 166 -11.94 11.59 -7.86
CA ASN A 166 -10.82 10.74 -8.28
C ASN A 166 -9.57 11.58 -8.65
N ILE A 167 -9.01 12.35 -7.72
CA ILE A 167 -7.71 13.01 -7.91
C ILE A 167 -6.66 12.19 -7.16
N ASP A 168 -5.64 11.74 -7.90
CA ASP A 168 -4.50 11.04 -7.30
C ASP A 168 -3.68 12.05 -6.47
N PRO A 169 -3.44 11.81 -5.17
CA PRO A 169 -2.68 12.74 -4.32
C PRO A 169 -1.23 12.91 -4.78
N ILE A 170 -0.66 11.94 -5.49
CA ILE A 170 0.75 11.98 -5.89
C ILE A 170 0.93 12.92 -7.08
N THR A 171 0.07 12.79 -8.09
CA THR A 171 0.18 13.56 -9.34
C THR A 171 -0.69 14.80 -9.37
N GLN A 172 -1.70 14.88 -8.50
CA GLN A 172 -2.75 15.90 -8.54
C GLN A 172 -3.53 15.92 -9.86
N CYS A 173 -3.49 14.80 -10.60
CA CYS A 173 -4.17 14.59 -11.87
C CYS A 173 -5.19 13.45 -11.73
N PRO A 174 -6.20 13.39 -12.62
CA PRO A 174 -7.05 12.22 -12.71
C PRO A 174 -6.19 10.99 -13.13
N PRO A 175 -6.36 9.84 -12.46
CA PRO A 175 -5.58 8.64 -12.74
C PRO A 175 -5.92 8.06 -14.12
N GLU A 176 -4.90 7.69 -14.90
CA GLU A 176 -5.11 7.00 -16.18
C GLU A 176 -5.46 5.52 -15.95
N LYS A 177 -4.81 4.91 -14.95
CA LYS A 177 -5.02 3.52 -14.55
C LYS A 177 -5.32 3.47 -13.06
N GLU A 178 -6.59 3.32 -12.72
CA GLU A 178 -7.07 3.39 -11.33
C GLU A 178 -6.68 2.15 -10.53
N VAL A 179 -5.94 2.36 -9.43
CA VAL A 179 -5.72 1.37 -8.39
C VAL A 179 -6.58 1.72 -7.19
N GLU A 180 -7.52 0.84 -6.86
CA GLU A 180 -8.43 1.00 -5.73
C GLU A 180 -7.86 0.33 -4.47
N ILE A 181 -7.82 1.09 -3.38
CA ILE A 181 -7.40 0.62 -2.06
C ILE A 181 -8.52 0.89 -1.07
N TYR A 182 -9.05 -0.18 -0.48
CA TYR A 182 -10.09 -0.10 0.54
C TYR A 182 -9.45 -0.10 1.93
N ASP A 183 -9.75 0.91 2.73
CA ASP A 183 -9.39 0.98 4.13
C ASP A 183 -10.63 0.69 4.99
N TRP A 184 -10.62 -0.47 5.65
CA TRP A 184 -11.74 -0.93 6.46
C TRP A 184 -11.87 -0.18 7.79
N ASP A 185 -10.76 0.33 8.32
CA ASP A 185 -10.73 1.04 9.60
C ASP A 185 -11.30 2.45 9.41
N MET A 186 -10.87 3.14 8.34
CA MET A 186 -11.40 4.45 7.98
C MET A 186 -12.72 4.39 7.20
N LYS A 187 -13.14 3.20 6.73
CA LYS A 187 -14.33 2.99 5.89
C LYS A 187 -14.32 3.89 4.64
N LYS A 188 -13.14 4.07 4.05
CA LYS A 188 -12.89 4.94 2.90
C LYS A 188 -12.20 4.15 1.78
N LYS A 189 -12.52 4.51 0.53
CA LYS A 189 -11.82 4.05 -0.66
C LYS A 189 -10.83 5.13 -1.10
N TYR A 190 -9.61 4.72 -1.41
CA TYR A 190 -8.59 5.56 -2.01
C TYR A 190 -8.34 5.07 -3.43
N VAL A 191 -8.24 6.00 -4.38
CA VAL A 191 -7.93 5.72 -5.78
C VAL A 191 -6.63 6.41 -6.11
N PHE A 192 -5.71 5.69 -6.76
CA PHE A 192 -4.41 6.20 -7.17
C PHE A 192 -4.15 5.88 -8.62
N ASP A 193 -3.27 6.65 -9.27
CA ASP A 193 -2.70 6.23 -10.53
C ASP A 193 -1.71 5.07 -10.33
N ALA A 194 -1.83 4.03 -11.15
CA ALA A 194 -1.03 2.81 -11.03
C ALA A 194 0.48 3.08 -11.10
N LYS A 195 0.91 3.93 -12.03
CA LYS A 195 2.33 4.21 -12.25
C LYS A 195 2.90 5.01 -11.08
N SER A 196 2.16 6.03 -10.63
CA SER A 196 2.54 6.87 -9.50
C SER A 196 2.64 6.10 -8.19
N LEU A 197 1.64 5.26 -7.90
CA LEU A 197 1.65 4.39 -6.73
C LEU A 197 2.80 3.38 -6.79
N ALA A 198 3.05 2.75 -7.95
CA ALA A 198 4.16 1.83 -8.12
C ALA A 198 5.52 2.51 -7.86
N ILE A 199 5.71 3.73 -8.39
CA ILE A 199 6.91 4.53 -8.12
C ILE A 199 7.03 4.81 -6.63
N HIS A 200 5.96 5.27 -5.99
CA HIS A 200 5.95 5.59 -4.56
C HIS A 200 6.37 4.40 -3.70
N ILE A 201 5.75 3.24 -3.92
CA ILE A 201 6.09 1.99 -3.22
C ILE A 201 7.55 1.62 -3.45
N GLU A 202 8.02 1.70 -4.70
CA GLU A 202 9.42 1.39 -5.05
C GLU A 202 10.39 2.34 -4.34
N THR A 203 10.07 3.64 -4.27
CA THR A 203 10.93 4.63 -3.56
C THR A 203 11.02 4.35 -2.07
N GLN A 204 9.95 3.85 -1.44
CA GLN A 204 9.96 3.45 -0.04
C GLN A 204 10.79 2.17 0.18
N LEU A 205 10.63 1.18 -0.70
CA LEU A 205 11.37 -0.08 -0.63
C LEU A 205 12.86 0.10 -0.94
N LEU A 206 13.21 1.02 -1.84
CA LEU A 206 14.59 1.36 -2.20
C LEU A 206 15.12 2.59 -1.44
N HIS A 207 14.44 2.95 -0.36
CA HIS A 207 14.88 4.06 0.46
C HIS A 207 16.27 3.77 1.04
N HIS A 208 17.10 4.80 1.02
CA HIS A 208 18.44 4.78 1.57
C HIS A 208 18.70 6.10 2.23
N ASP A 209 19.53 6.05 3.26
CA ASP A 209 19.99 7.23 3.97
C ASP A 209 21.52 7.21 3.91
N SER A 210 22.11 8.27 3.39
CA SER A 210 23.57 8.46 3.41
C SER A 210 24.36 7.31 2.78
N GLY A 211 23.83 6.72 1.70
CA GLY A 211 24.43 5.57 1.01
C GLY A 211 24.13 4.20 1.65
N PHE A 212 23.49 4.16 2.81
CA PHE A 212 23.07 2.92 3.48
C PHE A 212 21.64 2.55 3.12
N ALA A 213 21.44 1.31 2.67
CA ALA A 213 20.12 0.77 2.41
C ALA A 213 19.29 0.74 3.70
N ASN A 214 18.13 1.41 3.69
CA ASN A 214 17.20 1.42 4.82
C ASN A 214 15.75 1.29 4.31
N PRO A 215 15.36 0.10 3.82
CA PRO A 215 14.05 -0.09 3.21
C PRO A 215 12.92 0.20 4.20
N GLN A 216 11.94 0.97 3.72
CA GLN A 216 10.74 1.32 4.47
C GLN A 216 9.56 0.43 4.05
N CYS A 217 8.63 0.17 4.98
CA CYS A 217 7.39 -0.51 4.61
C CYS A 217 6.56 0.41 3.72
N PRO A 218 5.88 -0.11 2.68
CA PRO A 218 5.03 0.70 1.85
C PRO A 218 3.88 1.36 2.63
N ARG A 219 3.64 2.65 2.42
CA ARG A 219 2.63 3.45 3.12
C ARG A 219 1.64 4.08 2.18
N ASN A 220 0.43 4.29 2.68
CA ASN A 220 -0.58 5.06 1.99
C ASN A 220 -0.16 6.55 1.93
N PRO A 221 -0.04 7.16 0.74
CA PRO A 221 0.32 8.56 0.60
C PRO A 221 -0.61 9.54 1.33
N TRP A 222 -1.90 9.20 1.47
CA TRP A 222 -2.89 10.05 2.13
C TRP A 222 -2.78 10.05 3.66
N THR A 223 -2.59 8.87 4.24
CA THR A 223 -2.68 8.68 5.70
C THR A 223 -1.32 8.49 6.35
N ASN A 224 -0.27 8.26 5.56
CA ASN A 224 1.06 7.85 6.00
C ASN A 224 1.05 6.59 6.90
N VAL A 225 -0.01 5.77 6.80
CA VAL A 225 -0.13 4.49 7.50
C VAL A 225 0.40 3.38 6.59
N ASN A 226 1.12 2.41 7.17
CA ASN A 226 1.58 1.23 6.42
C ASN A 226 0.39 0.47 5.82
N PHE A 227 0.51 0.02 4.58
CA PHE A 227 -0.50 -0.84 3.99
C PHE A 227 -0.59 -2.17 4.74
N SER A 228 -1.82 -2.64 4.96
CA SER A 228 -2.07 -4.00 5.46
C SER A 228 -1.72 -5.06 4.41
N TYR A 229 -1.51 -6.30 4.84
CA TYR A 229 -1.23 -7.43 3.94
C TYR A 229 -2.27 -7.57 2.82
N ASN A 230 -3.57 -7.47 3.17
CA ASN A 230 -4.66 -7.58 2.19
C ASN A 230 -4.65 -6.42 1.19
N GLN A 231 -4.29 -5.21 1.63
CA GLN A 231 -4.13 -4.06 0.74
C GLN A 231 -2.94 -4.26 -0.20
N LEU A 232 -1.78 -4.68 0.31
CA LEU A 232 -0.62 -4.99 -0.52
C LEU A 232 -0.89 -6.07 -1.57
N LEU A 233 -1.62 -7.13 -1.19
CA LEU A 233 -2.03 -8.18 -2.11
C LEU A 233 -2.95 -7.63 -3.21
N SER A 234 -3.93 -6.79 -2.83
CA SER A 234 -4.82 -6.12 -3.78
C SER A 234 -4.06 -5.19 -4.73
N ILE A 235 -3.11 -4.41 -4.21
CA ILE A 235 -2.26 -3.51 -5.01
C ILE A 235 -1.42 -4.32 -5.99
N TYR A 236 -0.77 -5.41 -5.53
CA TYR A 236 0.05 -6.28 -6.36
C TYR A 236 -0.70 -6.79 -7.59
N PHE A 237 -1.91 -7.36 -7.40
CA PHE A 237 -2.68 -7.90 -8.52
C PHE A 237 -3.19 -6.81 -9.48
N GLN A 238 -3.57 -5.64 -8.96
CA GLN A 238 -3.98 -4.50 -9.80
C GLN A 238 -2.78 -3.97 -10.63
N LEU A 239 -1.62 -3.76 -10.01
CA LEU A 239 -0.42 -3.32 -10.73
C LEU A 239 0.07 -4.35 -11.74
N LYS A 240 -0.03 -5.64 -11.41
CA LYS A 240 0.25 -6.75 -12.34
C LYS A 240 -0.69 -6.73 -13.55
N HIS A 241 -1.98 -6.48 -13.32
CA HIS A 241 -2.97 -6.35 -14.39
C HIS A 241 -2.64 -5.18 -15.33
N TYR A 242 -2.26 -4.03 -14.77
CA TYR A 242 -1.90 -2.83 -15.53
C TYR A 242 -0.50 -2.84 -16.15
N ARG A 243 0.31 -3.87 -15.87
CA ARG A 243 1.72 -4.01 -16.28
C ARG A 243 2.63 -2.88 -15.74
N GLU A 244 2.27 -2.32 -14.58
CA GLU A 244 3.06 -1.30 -13.87
C GLU A 244 3.81 -1.88 -12.67
N LEU A 245 3.92 -3.22 -12.60
CA LEU A 245 4.58 -3.90 -11.51
C LEU A 245 6.10 -3.68 -11.56
N ARG A 246 6.69 -3.27 -10.44
CA ARG A 246 8.13 -3.01 -10.30
C ARG A 246 8.84 -4.11 -9.52
N TRP A 247 10.16 -4.15 -9.63
CA TRP A 247 11.01 -5.18 -9.05
C TRP A 247 10.85 -5.27 -7.53
N GLY A 248 10.85 -4.15 -6.81
CA GLY A 248 10.74 -4.12 -5.36
C GLY A 248 9.46 -4.77 -4.86
N LEU A 249 8.31 -4.42 -5.43
CA LEU A 249 7.03 -5.02 -5.04
C LEU A 249 6.90 -6.48 -5.50
N THR A 250 7.46 -6.84 -6.66
CA THR A 250 7.45 -8.22 -7.17
C THR A 250 8.16 -9.17 -6.22
N THR A 251 9.40 -8.81 -5.86
CA THR A 251 10.21 -9.62 -4.96
C THR A 251 9.67 -9.58 -3.54
N LEU A 252 9.12 -8.45 -3.08
CA LEU A 252 8.48 -8.39 -1.76
C LEU A 252 7.29 -9.35 -1.62
N TYR A 253 6.52 -9.55 -2.70
CA TYR A 253 5.43 -10.53 -2.72
C TYR A 253 5.93 -11.98 -2.57
N GLU A 254 7.10 -12.32 -3.13
CA GLU A 254 7.71 -13.66 -3.01
C GLU A 254 8.06 -14.04 -1.56
N TYR A 255 8.19 -13.03 -0.68
CA TYR A 255 8.45 -13.20 0.76
C TYR A 255 7.21 -12.86 1.62
N ASP A 256 6.00 -13.05 1.09
CA ASP A 256 4.73 -12.80 1.80
C ASP A 256 4.61 -11.37 2.38
N PHE A 257 5.24 -10.39 1.72
CA PHE A 257 5.35 -9.02 2.20
C PHE A 257 6.08 -8.85 3.55
N ASP A 258 6.90 -9.83 3.97
CA ASP A 258 7.80 -9.68 5.11
C ASP A 258 9.04 -8.87 4.72
N LYS A 259 9.03 -7.58 5.09
CA LYS A 259 10.14 -6.66 4.86
C LYS A 259 11.48 -7.17 5.40
N LYS A 260 11.50 -7.80 6.58
CA LYS A 260 12.76 -8.22 7.23
C LYS A 260 13.41 -9.34 6.44
N MET A 261 12.60 -10.32 6.03
CA MET A 261 13.06 -11.42 5.19
C MET A 261 13.51 -10.91 3.82
N TRP A 262 12.67 -10.10 3.16
CA TRP A 262 12.99 -9.50 1.87
C TRP A 262 14.31 -8.70 1.91
N HIS A 263 14.48 -7.83 2.92
CA HIS A 263 15.69 -7.04 3.08
C HIS A 263 16.93 -7.92 3.27
N ARG A 264 16.83 -9.00 4.06
CA ARG A 264 17.96 -9.92 4.27
C ARG A 264 18.43 -10.58 2.97
N TYR A 265 17.50 -11.01 2.12
CA TYR A 265 17.84 -11.68 0.86
C TYR A 265 18.29 -10.72 -0.24
N HIS A 266 17.74 -9.51 -0.27
CA HIS A 266 18.04 -8.52 -1.31
C HIS A 266 18.98 -7.40 -0.85
N LEU A 267 19.58 -7.51 0.33
CA LEU A 267 20.47 -6.51 0.92
C LEU A 267 21.52 -6.04 -0.09
N SER A 268 22.19 -6.97 -0.76
CA SER A 268 23.22 -6.64 -1.76
C SER A 268 22.71 -5.77 -2.90
N ALA A 269 21.56 -6.12 -3.47
CA ALA A 269 20.98 -5.37 -4.59
C ALA A 269 20.54 -3.97 -4.16
N ILE A 270 19.91 -3.86 -2.98
CA ILE A 270 19.43 -2.59 -2.44
C ILE A 270 20.60 -1.67 -2.07
N THR A 271 21.64 -2.21 -1.42
CA THR A 271 22.86 -1.47 -1.07
C THR A 271 23.57 -0.95 -2.32
N MET A 272 23.75 -1.79 -3.34
CA MET A 272 24.37 -1.33 -4.59
C MET A 272 23.54 -0.28 -5.30
N LYS A 273 22.21 -0.40 -5.27
CA LYS A 273 21.31 0.63 -5.81
C LYS A 273 21.42 1.95 -5.03
N ALA A 274 21.53 1.89 -3.70
CA ALA A 274 21.70 3.04 -2.82
C ALA A 274 23.02 3.78 -3.12
N ILE A 275 24.14 3.05 -3.17
CA ILE A 275 25.46 3.60 -3.50
C ILE A 275 25.43 4.24 -4.89
N LYS A 276 24.90 3.53 -5.89
CA LYS A 276 24.80 4.04 -7.26
C LYS A 276 23.97 5.32 -7.33
N ASN A 277 22.82 5.36 -6.66
CA ASN A 277 21.98 6.56 -6.63
C ASN A 277 22.74 7.72 -5.95
N SER A 278 23.33 7.47 -4.78
CA SER A 278 24.09 8.47 -4.00
C SER A 278 25.25 9.07 -4.82
N LEU A 279 26.07 8.22 -5.46
CA LEU A 279 27.18 8.67 -6.29
C LEU A 279 26.74 9.39 -7.56
N THR A 280 25.58 9.02 -8.13
CA THR A 280 25.07 9.67 -9.34
C THR A 280 24.59 11.09 -9.04
N THR A 281 23.81 11.28 -7.97
CA THR A 281 23.18 12.55 -7.62
C THR A 281 24.11 13.51 -6.90
N LEU A 282 24.95 13.02 -5.97
CA LEU A 282 25.79 13.82 -5.06
C LEU A 282 25.02 14.94 -4.34
N ASP A 283 23.73 14.72 -4.11
CA ASP A 283 22.82 15.67 -3.47
C ASP A 283 23.09 15.77 -1.96
N SER A 284 23.27 14.64 -1.30
CA SER A 284 23.61 14.59 0.12
C SER A 284 25.10 14.87 0.37
N MET A 285 25.39 15.40 1.57
CA MET A 285 26.77 15.61 2.01
C MET A 285 27.53 14.27 2.19
N PRO A 286 26.95 13.23 2.80
CA PRO A 286 27.59 11.91 2.89
C PRO A 286 27.91 11.29 1.52
N ALA A 287 27.09 11.49 0.50
CA ALA A 287 27.39 11.02 -0.85
C ALA A 287 28.63 11.71 -1.45
N ARG A 288 28.80 13.00 -1.15
CA ARG A 288 29.99 13.78 -1.57
C ARG A 288 31.23 13.33 -0.82
N GLU A 289 31.13 13.11 0.49
CA GLU A 289 32.23 12.56 1.30
C GLU A 289 32.65 11.17 0.82
N LEU A 290 31.68 10.28 0.54
CA LEU A 290 31.95 8.94 0.00
C LEU A 290 32.81 9.00 -1.27
N LEU A 291 32.47 9.89 -2.21
CA LEU A 291 33.23 10.06 -3.43
C LEU A 291 34.58 10.76 -3.19
N GLU A 292 34.62 11.77 -2.32
CA GLU A 292 35.85 12.46 -1.93
C GLU A 292 36.86 11.48 -1.33
N ASP A 293 36.47 10.71 -0.32
CA ASP A 293 37.30 9.71 0.36
C ASP A 293 37.86 8.69 -0.64
N PHE A 294 37.01 8.25 -1.58
CA PHE A 294 37.45 7.36 -2.66
C PHE A 294 38.53 8.02 -3.52
N ILE A 295 38.28 9.23 -4.04
CA ILE A 295 39.23 9.95 -4.91
C ILE A 295 40.55 10.19 -4.18
N LEU A 296 40.50 10.72 -2.96
CA LEU A 296 41.68 11.04 -2.16
C LEU A 296 42.48 9.77 -1.84
N SER A 297 41.82 8.67 -1.45
CA SER A 297 42.48 7.39 -1.23
C SER A 297 43.21 6.89 -2.49
N GLN A 298 42.57 6.97 -3.66
CA GLN A 298 43.19 6.56 -4.93
C GLN A 298 44.37 7.47 -5.33
N LEU A 299 44.24 8.79 -5.18
CA LEU A 299 45.32 9.73 -5.47
C LEU A 299 46.54 9.50 -4.57
N SER A 300 46.31 9.28 -3.26
CA SER A 300 47.35 8.95 -2.29
C SER A 300 48.10 7.67 -2.67
N GLN A 301 47.37 6.62 -3.07
CA GLN A 301 47.97 5.36 -3.54
C GLN A 301 48.82 5.51 -4.80
N MET A 302 48.55 6.53 -5.62
CA MET A 302 49.35 6.86 -6.82
C MET A 302 50.55 7.76 -6.52
N GLY A 303 50.74 8.18 -5.26
CA GLY A 303 51.81 9.10 -4.86
C GLY A 303 51.56 10.55 -5.23
N VAL A 304 50.30 10.93 -5.49
CA VAL A 304 49.94 12.34 -5.70
C VAL A 304 49.82 13.02 -4.34
N GLU A 305 50.57 14.10 -4.14
CA GLU A 305 50.48 14.89 -2.91
C GLU A 305 49.11 15.57 -2.81
N ILE A 306 48.36 15.23 -1.76
CA ILE A 306 47.02 15.79 -1.51
C ILE A 306 47.19 17.06 -0.66
N THR A 307 47.07 18.21 -1.32
CA THR A 307 47.04 19.50 -0.64
C THR A 307 45.61 19.88 -0.24
N HIS A 308 45.47 20.73 0.77
CA HIS A 308 44.16 21.24 1.20
C HIS A 308 43.40 21.95 0.06
N SER A 309 44.11 22.64 -0.83
CA SER A 309 43.51 23.30 -1.99
C SER A 309 42.91 22.30 -2.99
N ILE A 310 43.55 21.15 -3.21
CA ILE A 310 43.00 20.08 -4.06
C ILE A 310 41.72 19.51 -3.43
N THR A 311 41.73 19.21 -2.13
CA THR A 311 40.54 18.74 -1.41
C THR A 311 39.39 19.74 -1.51
N MET A 312 39.65 21.03 -1.29
CA MET A 312 38.64 22.09 -1.44
C MET A 312 38.11 22.20 -2.87
N ALA A 313 38.98 22.05 -3.88
CA ALA A 313 38.57 22.07 -5.28
C ALA A 313 37.57 20.94 -5.60
N TYR A 314 37.81 19.73 -5.09
CA TYR A 314 36.89 18.60 -5.22
C TYR A 314 35.54 18.85 -4.53
N ARG A 315 35.55 19.36 -3.29
CA ARG A 315 34.31 19.69 -2.56
C ARG A 315 33.47 20.73 -3.30
N ILE A 316 34.12 21.80 -3.78
CA ILE A 316 33.46 22.88 -4.51
C ILE A 316 32.84 22.36 -5.80
N ILE A 317 33.58 21.57 -6.60
CA ILE A 317 33.03 21.09 -7.87
C ILE A 317 31.90 20.08 -7.68
N MET A 318 32.00 19.18 -6.70
CA MET A 318 30.93 18.22 -6.42
C MET A 318 29.65 18.94 -5.98
N GLN A 319 29.77 20.06 -5.26
CA GLN A 319 28.63 20.86 -4.84
C GLN A 319 28.04 21.71 -5.97
N ARG A 320 28.89 22.32 -6.81
CA ARG A 320 28.43 23.28 -7.83
C ARG A 320 28.08 22.64 -9.17
N GLU A 321 28.83 21.63 -9.58
CA GLU A 321 28.69 20.98 -10.88
C GLU A 321 28.91 19.46 -10.74
N PRO A 322 27.98 18.73 -10.09
CA PRO A 322 28.13 17.30 -9.84
C PRO A 322 28.23 16.47 -11.12
N ARG A 323 27.81 17.01 -12.27
CA ARG A 323 27.89 16.40 -13.61
C ARG A 323 29.12 16.81 -14.40
N HIS A 324 30.11 17.44 -13.76
CA HIS A 324 31.36 17.79 -14.41
C HIS A 324 32.03 16.55 -14.99
N TRP A 325 32.52 16.62 -16.23
CA TRP A 325 33.07 15.46 -16.96
C TRP A 325 34.13 14.68 -16.16
N TYR A 326 34.98 15.39 -15.42
CA TYR A 326 36.03 14.77 -14.60
C TYR A 326 35.46 14.02 -13.40
N ILE A 327 34.38 14.52 -12.80
CA ILE A 327 33.72 13.90 -11.66
C ILE A 327 32.92 12.68 -12.12
N GLU A 328 32.27 12.72 -13.29
CA GLU A 328 31.59 11.56 -13.87
C GLU A 328 32.53 10.38 -14.09
N LEU A 329 33.76 10.63 -14.58
CA LEU A 329 34.78 9.58 -14.70
C LEU A 329 35.13 8.96 -13.34
N TRP A 330 35.27 9.77 -12.29
CA TRP A 330 35.51 9.26 -10.94
C TRP A 330 34.32 8.49 -10.38
N LYS A 331 33.08 8.92 -10.64
CA LYS A 331 31.87 8.20 -10.24
C LYS A 331 31.83 6.80 -10.86
N GLU A 332 32.16 6.66 -12.14
CA GLU A 332 32.19 5.36 -12.83
C GLU A 332 33.16 4.38 -12.17
N VAL A 333 34.38 4.84 -11.88
CA VAL A 333 35.40 4.01 -11.23
C VAL A 333 35.04 3.73 -9.76
N ALA A 334 34.47 4.71 -9.06
CA ALA A 334 33.99 4.53 -7.69
C ALA A 334 32.89 3.47 -7.62
N MET A 335 31.90 3.53 -8.51
CA MET A 335 30.83 2.53 -8.61
C MET A 335 31.41 1.13 -8.85
N THR A 336 32.34 0.99 -9.79
CA THR A 336 33.02 -0.27 -10.10
C THR A 336 33.80 -0.80 -8.88
N ASN A 337 34.48 0.09 -8.17
CA ASN A 337 35.23 -0.26 -6.96
C ASN A 337 34.29 -0.76 -5.85
N HIS A 338 33.21 -0.02 -5.56
CA HIS A 338 32.22 -0.44 -4.56
C HIS A 338 31.55 -1.75 -4.94
N GLU A 339 31.20 -1.95 -6.21
CA GLU A 339 30.63 -3.21 -6.70
C GLU A 339 31.59 -4.37 -6.51
N SER A 340 32.86 -4.19 -6.91
CA SER A 340 33.90 -5.22 -6.77
C SER A 340 34.16 -5.58 -5.31
N ALA A 341 34.20 -4.59 -4.42
CA ALA A 341 34.36 -4.78 -2.98
C ALA A 341 33.14 -5.49 -2.36
N HIS A 342 31.93 -5.09 -2.76
CA HIS A 342 30.68 -5.65 -2.26
C HIS A 342 30.51 -7.14 -2.62
N PHE A 343 30.91 -7.53 -3.83
CA PHE A 343 30.82 -8.91 -4.31
C PHE A 343 32.09 -9.74 -4.10
N GLY A 344 33.17 -9.15 -3.55
CA GLY A 344 34.45 -9.84 -3.34
C GLY A 344 35.18 -10.20 -4.63
N VAL A 345 34.93 -9.48 -5.73
CA VAL A 345 35.61 -9.68 -7.01
C VAL A 345 36.86 -8.81 -7.04
N ASN A 346 38.02 -9.41 -7.28
CA ASN A 346 39.28 -8.66 -7.32
C ASN A 346 39.45 -7.93 -8.67
N CYS A 347 39.01 -6.67 -8.73
CA CYS A 347 39.16 -5.79 -9.89
C CYS A 347 40.24 -4.71 -9.69
N ASN A 348 41.12 -4.86 -8.69
CA ASN A 348 42.04 -3.80 -8.25
C ASN A 348 42.99 -3.30 -9.36
N HIS A 349 43.46 -4.20 -10.23
CA HIS A 349 44.35 -3.81 -11.33
C HIS A 349 43.63 -2.88 -12.33
N LEU A 350 42.42 -3.25 -12.75
CA LEU A 350 41.62 -2.48 -13.70
C LEU A 350 41.25 -1.11 -13.12
N ILE A 351 40.82 -1.08 -11.86
CA ILE A 351 40.48 0.15 -11.13
C ILE A 351 41.70 1.08 -11.08
N ARG A 352 42.88 0.57 -10.69
CA ARG A 352 44.12 1.36 -10.64
C ARG A 352 44.51 1.91 -12.01
N GLU A 353 44.38 1.12 -13.07
CA GLU A 353 44.67 1.57 -14.43
C GLU A 353 43.74 2.72 -14.85
N GLN A 354 42.44 2.61 -14.56
CA GLN A 354 41.46 3.67 -14.83
C GLN A 354 41.75 4.93 -13.99
N CYS A 355 42.02 4.78 -12.69
CA CYS A 355 42.41 5.88 -11.81
C CYS A 355 43.63 6.65 -12.36
N ARG A 356 44.67 5.95 -12.85
CA ARG A 356 45.85 6.59 -13.46
C ARG A 356 45.48 7.39 -14.72
N LYS A 357 44.63 6.82 -15.59
CA LYS A 357 44.15 7.51 -16.81
C LYS A 357 43.36 8.78 -16.47
N ILE A 358 42.56 8.74 -15.40
CA ILE A 358 41.81 9.91 -14.93
C ILE A 358 42.78 10.93 -14.31
N ALA A 359 43.66 10.52 -13.40
CA ALA A 359 44.62 11.39 -12.73
C ALA A 359 45.57 12.10 -13.70
N ALA A 360 45.94 11.48 -14.82
CA ALA A 360 46.71 12.14 -15.88
C ALA A 360 46.02 13.42 -16.43
N LYS A 361 44.69 13.51 -16.33
CA LYS A 361 43.89 14.67 -16.75
C LYS A 361 43.65 15.68 -15.62
N HIS A 362 44.23 15.49 -14.43
CA HIS A 362 44.00 16.35 -13.26
C HIS A 362 44.37 17.82 -13.54
N HIS A 363 45.46 18.07 -14.26
CA HIS A 363 45.87 19.43 -14.64
C HIS A 363 44.84 20.15 -15.53
N LEU A 364 44.16 19.42 -16.42
CA LEU A 364 43.07 19.95 -17.25
C LEU A 364 41.86 20.32 -16.39
N PHE A 365 41.55 19.47 -15.42
CA PHE A 365 40.49 19.71 -14.45
C PHE A 365 40.74 20.99 -13.64
N ILE A 366 41.94 21.15 -13.05
CA ILE A 366 42.28 22.36 -12.29
C ILE A 366 42.22 23.61 -13.18
N LYS A 367 42.75 23.55 -14.41
CA LYS A 367 42.69 24.66 -15.36
C LYS A 367 41.25 25.05 -15.69
N ASP A 368 40.34 24.08 -15.81
CA ASP A 368 38.91 24.34 -16.04
C ASP A 368 38.25 25.00 -14.82
N LEU A 369 38.56 24.54 -13.60
CA LEU A 369 38.07 25.16 -12.37
C LEU A 369 38.50 26.62 -12.21
N VAL A 370 39.76 26.91 -12.53
CA VAL A 370 40.30 28.28 -12.50
C VAL A 370 39.61 29.14 -13.56
N ARG A 371 39.44 28.61 -14.78
CA ARG A 371 38.70 29.30 -15.86
C ARG A 371 37.26 29.63 -15.46
N LYS A 372 36.60 28.74 -14.71
CA LYS A 372 35.24 28.94 -14.17
C LYS A 372 35.20 29.84 -12.92
N GLY A 373 36.35 30.24 -12.38
CA GLY A 373 36.45 31.08 -11.19
C GLY A 373 36.09 30.35 -9.89
N TYR A 374 36.21 29.02 -9.86
CA TYR A 374 35.95 28.23 -8.65
C TYR A 374 37.15 28.13 -7.72
N VAL A 375 38.36 28.28 -8.26
CA VAL A 375 39.62 28.24 -7.51
C VAL A 375 40.46 29.46 -7.92
N ALA A 376 41.06 30.13 -6.94
CA ALA A 376 41.98 31.24 -7.17
C ALA A 376 43.35 30.72 -7.65
N HIS A 377 44.01 31.50 -8.50
CA HIS A 377 45.29 31.16 -9.12
C HIS A 377 46.43 30.93 -8.14
#